data_AF-A0A930P8R1-F1
#
_entry.id   AF-A0A930P8R1-F1
#
_cell.length_a   1.000
_cell.length_b   1.000
_cell.length_c   1.000
_cell.angle_alpha   90.00
_cell.angle_beta   90.00
_cell.angle_gamma   90.00
#
_symmetry.space_group_name_H-M   'P 1'
#
loop_
_entity.id
_entity.type
_entity.pdbx_description
1 polymer ?
#
loop_
_entity_poly.entity_id
_entity_poly.type
_entity_poly.pdbx_seq_one_letter_code
_entity_poly.pdbx_strand_id
1 'polypeptide(L)'
;LYQGICDLDYYRAAIDKISTYVTPSVFCIFSNDIAWCQTHLQPYLKAPVVYVTWNTGTESYRDMQLMSCCAHNIIANSSFSWWGAWLNQNSAKVVIAPKRWLNMDDCQFPLPASWVKI
;
A
#
# COMPACT_ATOMS: atom_id res chain seq x y z
N LEU A 1 -16.68 5.74 -9.06
CA LEU A 1 -16.49 4.31 -8.70
C LEU A 1 -15.29 4.09 -7.76
N TYR A 2 -14.08 4.54 -8.10
CA TYR A 2 -12.86 4.27 -7.30
C TYR A 2 -12.34 5.47 -6.47
N GLN A 3 -12.89 6.66 -6.66
CA GLN A 3 -12.40 7.92 -6.06
C GLN A 3 -12.73 8.02 -4.56
N GLY A 4 -11.88 8.69 -3.79
CA GLY A 4 -12.12 8.98 -2.36
C GLY A 4 -12.09 7.76 -1.45
N ILE A 5 -11.42 6.67 -1.86
CA ILE A 5 -11.23 5.47 -1.04
C ILE A 5 -9.84 5.47 -0.40
N CYS A 6 -8.79 5.64 -1.21
CA CYS A 6 -7.42 5.75 -0.75
C CYS A 6 -6.93 7.19 -0.89
N ASP A 7 -7.51 8.08 -0.09
CA ASP A 7 -7.11 9.48 0.02
C ASP A 7 -6.00 9.68 1.08
N LEU A 8 -5.69 10.95 1.39
CA LEU A 8 -4.68 11.28 2.40
C LEU A 8 -5.06 10.76 3.80
N ASP A 9 -6.34 10.83 4.17
CA ASP A 9 -6.80 10.37 5.47
C ASP A 9 -6.63 8.84 5.60
N TYR A 10 -6.93 8.10 4.53
CA TYR A 10 -6.64 6.66 4.45
C TYR A 10 -5.15 6.37 4.67
N TYR A 11 -4.25 7.01 3.92
CA TYR A 11 -2.82 6.72 4.04
C TYR A 11 -2.25 7.14 5.39
N ARG A 12 -2.70 8.26 5.97
CA ARG A 12 -2.32 8.65 7.34
C ARG A 12 -2.75 7.58 8.34
N ALA A 13 -4.02 7.17 8.30
CA ALA A 13 -4.53 6.12 9.18
C ALA A 13 -3.81 4.79 8.96
N ALA A 14 -3.43 4.45 7.73
CA ALA A 14 -2.70 3.23 7.41
C ALA A 14 -1.27 3.25 7.97
N ILE A 15 -0.56 4.38 7.83
CA ILE A 15 0.79 4.58 8.37
C ILE A 15 0.78 4.53 9.90
N ASP A 16 -0.20 5.17 10.54
CA ASP A 16 -0.36 5.10 12.00
C ASP A 16 -0.70 3.66 12.43
N LYS A 17 -1.62 3.01 11.71
CA LYS A 17 -2.05 1.64 12.04
C LYS A 17 -0.91 0.64 11.91
N ILE A 18 -0.13 0.66 10.83
CA ILE A 18 1.00 -0.26 10.66
C ILE A 18 2.06 -0.03 11.74
N SER A 19 2.26 1.22 12.17
CA SER A 19 3.20 1.59 13.23
C SER A 19 2.81 1.04 14.61
N THR A 20 1.57 0.57 14.79
CA THR A 20 1.14 -0.16 16.00
C THR A 20 1.58 -1.62 16.02
N TYR A 21 1.92 -2.19 14.86
CA TYR A 21 2.37 -3.57 14.73
C TYR A 21 3.88 -3.68 14.64
N VAL A 22 4.53 -2.69 14.01
CA VAL A 22 5.96 -2.74 13.68
C VAL A 22 6.58 -1.35 13.75
N THR A 23 7.91 -1.28 13.87
CA THR A 23 8.68 -0.06 13.69
C THR A 23 9.30 -0.06 12.29
N PRO A 24 8.79 0.72 11.32
CA PRO A 24 9.31 0.74 9.96
C PRO A 24 10.77 1.22 9.92
N SER A 25 11.66 0.47 9.27
CA SER A 25 13.04 0.88 9.02
C SER A 25 13.21 1.67 7.71
N VAL A 26 12.30 1.48 6.76
CA VAL A 26 12.25 2.17 5.47
C VAL A 26 10.84 2.11 4.91
N PHE A 27 10.39 3.15 4.21
CA PHE A 27 9.19 3.15 3.40
C PHE A 27 9.55 3.12 1.91
N CYS A 28 9.15 2.07 1.21
CA CYS A 28 9.23 2.00 -0.25
C CYS A 28 7.88 2.47 -0.84
N ILE A 29 7.90 3.57 -1.58
CA ILE A 29 6.69 4.16 -2.17
C ILE A 29 6.66 3.83 -3.67
N PHE A 30 5.58 3.15 -4.06
CA PHE A 30 5.27 2.81 -5.44
C PHE A 30 3.98 3.55 -5.82
N SER A 31 4.05 4.45 -6.79
CA SER A 31 2.90 5.26 -7.17
C SER A 31 3.04 5.74 -8.61
N ASN A 32 1.89 5.87 -9.29
CA ASN A 32 1.81 6.58 -10.57
C ASN A 32 1.88 8.11 -10.39
N ASP A 33 1.74 8.61 -9.14
CA ASP A 33 1.85 10.02 -8.78
C ASP A 33 2.80 10.19 -7.58
N ILE A 34 4.10 10.21 -7.87
CA ILE A 34 5.16 10.35 -6.86
C ILE A 34 5.17 11.75 -6.26
N ALA A 35 4.87 12.78 -7.07
CA ALA A 35 4.83 14.17 -6.61
C ALA A 35 3.77 14.34 -5.51
N TRP A 36 2.58 13.79 -5.72
CA TRP A 36 1.54 13.80 -4.69
C TRP A 36 1.99 13.10 -3.42
N CYS A 37 2.64 11.94 -3.51
CA CYS A 37 3.16 11.22 -2.35
C CYS A 37 4.21 12.02 -1.59
N GLN A 38 5.14 12.66 -2.28
CA GLN A 38 6.17 13.51 -1.67
C GLN A 38 5.54 14.69 -0.92
N THR A 39 4.58 15.38 -1.53
CA THR A 39 3.92 16.53 -0.90
C THR A 39 3.06 16.14 0.30
N HIS A 40 2.29 15.05 0.20
CA HIS A 40 1.23 14.76 1.17
C HIS A 40 1.60 13.69 2.19
N LEU A 41 2.42 12.69 1.82
CA LEU A 41 2.75 11.56 2.72
C LEU A 41 4.01 11.82 3.54
N GLN A 42 4.98 12.55 3.00
CA GLN A 42 6.28 12.79 3.64
C GLN A 42 6.19 13.27 5.11
N PRO A 43 5.24 14.14 5.52
CA PRO A 43 5.09 14.54 6.93
C PRO A 43 4.79 13.39 7.90
N TYR A 44 4.26 12.26 7.40
CA TYR A 44 3.83 11.11 8.20
C TYR A 44 4.83 9.95 8.19
N LEU A 45 5.78 9.95 7.24
CA LEU A 45 6.75 8.87 7.07
C LEU A 45 7.96 9.07 8.00
N LYS A 46 7.89 8.51 9.22
CA LYS A 46 8.92 8.64 10.26
C LYS A 46 10.12 7.70 10.10
N ALA A 47 10.49 7.39 8.86
CA ALA A 47 11.63 6.55 8.50
C ALA A 47 12.17 6.97 7.12
N PRO A 48 13.39 6.55 6.72
CA PRO A 48 13.90 6.77 5.37
C PRO A 48 12.88 6.36 4.30
N VAL A 49 12.75 7.16 3.24
CA VAL A 49 11.79 6.93 2.16
C VAL A 49 12.52 6.69 0.85
N VAL A 50 12.14 5.62 0.16
CA VAL A 50 12.60 5.29 -1.20
C VAL A 50 11.42 5.39 -2.14
N TYR A 51 11.46 6.35 -3.06
CA TYR A 51 10.49 6.45 -4.14
C TYR A 51 10.96 5.57 -5.30
N VAL A 52 10.19 4.54 -5.63
CA VAL A 52 10.52 3.60 -6.70
C VAL A 52 9.98 4.15 -8.02
N THR A 53 10.85 4.76 -8.82
CA THR A 53 10.46 5.47 -10.05
C THR A 53 11.14 4.96 -11.31
N TRP A 54 11.98 3.93 -11.21
CA TRP A 54 12.84 3.47 -12.29
C TRP A 54 12.24 2.32 -13.12
N ASN A 55 11.26 1.58 -12.59
CA ASN A 55 10.56 0.53 -13.32
C ASN A 55 9.33 1.12 -14.01
N THR A 56 9.25 1.02 -15.34
CA THR A 56 8.16 1.62 -16.13
C THR A 56 7.76 0.72 -17.29
N GLY A 57 6.56 0.91 -17.82
CA GLY A 57 6.08 0.20 -19.02
C GLY A 57 6.13 -1.32 -18.83
N THR A 58 6.83 -2.02 -19.73
CA THR A 58 7.01 -3.48 -19.67
C THR A 58 7.78 -3.96 -18.45
N GLU A 59 8.53 -3.09 -17.77
CA GLU A 59 9.29 -3.43 -16.56
C GLU A 59 8.49 -3.23 -15.27
N SER A 60 7.24 -2.74 -15.35
CA SER A 60 6.43 -2.46 -14.16
C SER A 60 6.21 -3.69 -13.28
N TYR A 61 6.26 -4.92 -13.83
CA TYR A 61 6.17 -6.15 -13.02
C TYR A 61 7.27 -6.23 -11.95
N ARG A 62 8.41 -5.56 -12.14
CA ARG A 62 9.48 -5.49 -11.14
C ARG A 62 9.05 -4.73 -9.89
N ASP A 63 8.16 -3.75 -10.00
CA ASP A 63 7.58 -3.10 -8.82
C ASP A 63 6.75 -4.08 -8.01
N MET A 64 5.95 -4.93 -8.67
CA MET A 64 5.20 -5.97 -7.96
C MET A 64 6.12 -6.98 -7.28
N GLN A 65 7.26 -7.33 -7.91
CA GLN A 65 8.30 -8.14 -7.30
C GLN A 65 8.92 -7.45 -6.08
N LEU A 66 9.23 -6.15 -6.17
CA LEU A 66 9.77 -5.40 -5.02
C LEU A 66 8.74 -5.28 -3.89
N MET A 67 7.46 -5.05 -4.21
CA MET A 67 6.36 -5.03 -3.25
C MET A 67 6.23 -6.37 -2.50
N SER A 68 6.42 -7.50 -3.19
CA SER A 68 6.35 -8.82 -2.57
C SER A 68 7.57 -9.15 -1.69
N CYS A 69 8.69 -8.47 -1.91
CA CYS A 69 9.88 -8.55 -1.07
C CYS A 69 9.83 -7.64 0.17
N CYS A 70 8.87 -6.72 0.28
CA CYS A 70 8.71 -5.89 1.48
C CYS A 70 8.36 -6.75 2.71
N ALA A 71 8.77 -6.33 3.91
CA ALA A 71 8.41 -7.04 5.13
C ALA A 71 6.90 -6.98 5.43
N HIS A 72 6.27 -5.84 5.13
CA HIS A 72 4.85 -5.53 5.35
C HIS A 72 4.34 -4.65 4.20
N ASN A 73 3.03 -4.52 4.01
CA ASN A 73 2.44 -3.75 2.92
C ASN A 73 1.29 -2.85 3.41
N ILE A 74 1.24 -1.62 2.89
CA ILE A 74 0.02 -0.79 2.84
C ILE A 74 -0.39 -0.75 1.38
N ILE A 75 -1.63 -1.13 1.06
CA ILE A 75 -2.11 -1.22 -0.33
C ILE A 75 -3.16 -0.17 -0.64
N ALA A 76 -3.31 0.17 -1.92
CA ALA A 76 -4.45 0.94 -2.42
C ALA A 76 -5.61 -0.01 -2.80
N ASN A 77 -6.76 0.53 -3.18
CA ASN A 77 -7.83 -0.17 -3.89
C ASN A 77 -7.42 -0.47 -5.35
N SER A 78 -6.29 -1.15 -5.52
CA SER A 78 -5.64 -1.45 -6.79
C SER A 78 -5.27 -2.93 -6.84
N SER A 79 -5.61 -3.60 -7.94
CA SER A 79 -5.23 -5.00 -8.18
C SER A 79 -3.71 -5.18 -8.20
N PHE A 80 -2.97 -4.16 -8.63
CA PHE A 80 -1.51 -4.19 -8.69
C PHE A 80 -0.90 -4.29 -7.29
N SER A 81 -1.29 -3.40 -6.36
CA SER A 81 -0.82 -3.46 -4.98
C SER A 81 -1.38 -4.67 -4.23
N TRP A 82 -2.59 -5.13 -4.59
CA TRP A 82 -3.16 -6.37 -4.04
C TRP A 82 -2.27 -7.57 -4.36
N TRP A 83 -1.87 -7.75 -5.62
CA TRP A 83 -0.99 -8.85 -6.02
C TRP A 83 0.40 -8.75 -5.39
N GLY A 84 0.97 -7.54 -5.30
CA GLY A 84 2.23 -7.33 -4.57
C GLY A 84 2.18 -7.83 -3.12
N ALA A 85 1.12 -7.48 -2.38
CA ALA A 85 0.94 -7.93 -1.00
C ALA A 85 0.54 -9.41 -0.86
N TRP A 86 -0.23 -9.93 -1.82
CA TRP A 86 -0.61 -11.35 -1.85
C TRP A 86 0.60 -12.25 -2.08
N LEU A 87 1.46 -11.90 -3.04
CA LEU A 87 2.67 -12.63 -3.39
C LEU A 87 3.79 -12.52 -2.34
N ASN A 88 3.68 -11.59 -1.40
CA ASN A 88 4.61 -11.49 -0.28
C ASN A 88 4.57 -12.78 0.58
N GLN A 89 5.66 -13.54 0.63
CA GLN A 89 5.69 -14.82 1.34
C GLN A 89 6.08 -14.72 2.81
N ASN A 90 6.34 -13.51 3.32
CA ASN A 90 6.65 -13.33 4.74
C ASN A 90 5.44 -13.73 5.61
N SER A 91 5.59 -14.78 6.41
CA SER A 91 4.52 -15.29 7.29
C SER A 91 4.17 -14.32 8.42
N ALA A 92 5.09 -13.41 8.77
CA ALA A 92 4.88 -12.35 9.75
C ALA A 92 4.41 -11.02 9.13
N LYS A 93 4.09 -10.99 7.82
CA LYS A 93 3.65 -9.76 7.16
C LYS A 93 2.38 -9.21 7.79
N VAL A 94 2.30 -7.88 7.81
CA VAL A 94 1.08 -7.15 8.10
C VAL A 94 0.68 -6.47 6.82
N VAL A 95 -0.58 -6.63 6.41
CA VAL A 95 -1.12 -5.96 5.23
C VAL A 95 -2.27 -5.06 5.69
N ILE A 96 -2.11 -3.75 5.48
CA ILE A 96 -3.17 -2.77 5.65
C ILE A 96 -3.84 -2.55 4.28
N ALA A 97 -5.15 -2.73 4.23
CA ALA A 97 -5.96 -2.59 3.02
C ALA A 97 -7.17 -1.67 3.28
N PRO A 98 -7.68 -0.98 2.25
CA PRO A 98 -8.89 -0.18 2.41
C PRO A 98 -10.08 -1.10 2.65
N LYS A 99 -10.92 -0.74 3.63
CA LYS A 99 -12.13 -1.48 3.97
C LYS A 99 -13.14 -1.49 2.82
N ARG A 100 -13.20 -0.39 2.07
CA ARG A 100 -14.02 -0.25 0.85
C ARG A 100 -13.13 -0.42 -0.38
N TRP A 101 -13.60 -1.16 -1.39
CA TRP A 101 -12.86 -1.33 -2.64
C TRP A 101 -13.45 -0.53 -3.80
N LEU A 102 -14.78 -0.49 -3.90
CA LEU A 102 -15.56 0.31 -4.85
C LEU A 102 -16.60 1.14 -4.10
N ASN A 103 -16.94 2.32 -4.60
CA ASN A 103 -18.10 3.10 -4.15
C ASN A 103 -19.39 2.54 -4.75
N MET A 104 -19.70 1.30 -4.39
CA MET A 104 -20.98 0.63 -4.65
C MET A 104 -21.39 -0.09 -3.38
N ASP A 105 -22.69 -0.15 -3.15
CA ASP A 105 -23.27 -0.97 -2.09
C ASP A 105 -22.96 -2.45 -2.39
N ASP A 106 -22.69 -3.23 -1.33
CA ASP A 106 -22.37 -4.66 -1.37
C ASP A 106 -21.18 -5.10 -2.26
N CYS A 107 -20.22 -4.20 -2.53
CA CYS A 107 -18.98 -4.59 -3.19
C CYS A 107 -18.08 -5.42 -2.25
N GLN A 108 -18.12 -6.74 -2.41
CA GLN A 108 -17.14 -7.65 -1.80
C GLN A 108 -15.93 -7.81 -2.71
N PHE A 109 -14.77 -7.30 -2.28
CA PHE A 109 -13.49 -7.61 -2.90
C PHE A 109 -12.79 -8.72 -2.11
N PRO A 110 -12.11 -9.69 -2.74
CA PRO A 110 -11.45 -10.80 -2.06
C PRO A 110 -10.21 -10.33 -1.29
N LEU A 111 -10.43 -9.67 -0.16
CA LEU A 111 -9.39 -9.32 0.80
C LEU A 111 -9.25 -10.45 1.82
N PRO A 112 -8.07 -11.10 1.93
CA PRO A 112 -7.81 -12.14 2.91
C PRO A 112 -8.23 -11.73 4.33
N ALA A 113 -8.76 -12.68 5.09
CA ALA A 113 -9.23 -12.43 6.45
C ALA A 113 -8.11 -11.96 7.39
N SER A 114 -6.86 -12.35 7.12
CA SER A 114 -5.68 -11.94 7.88
C SER A 114 -5.25 -10.50 7.64
N TRP A 115 -5.78 -9.81 6.63
CA TRP A 115 -5.42 -8.43 6.33
C TRP A 115 -6.22 -7.46 7.20
N VAL A 116 -5.55 -6.42 7.68
CA VAL A 116 -6.15 -5.36 8.49
C VAL A 116 -6.87 -4.40 7.55
N LYS A 117 -8.19 -4.29 7.71
CA LYS A 117 -9.06 -3.47 6.87
C LYS A 117 -9.41 -2.19 7.62
N ILE A 118 -9.08 -1.03 7.05
CA ILE A 118 -9.41 0.29 7.64
C ILE A 118 -10.22 1.15 6.67
#